data_AF-A0A2R6JZA2-F1
#
_entry.id   AF-A0A2R6JZA2-F1
#
_cell.length_a   1.000
_cell.length_b   1.000
_cell.length_c   1.000
_cell.angle_alpha   90.00
_cell.angle_beta   90.00
_cell.angle_gamma   90.00
#
_symmetry.space_group_name_H-M   'P 1'
#
loop_
_entity.id
_entity.type
_entity.pdbx_description
1 polymer ?
#
loop_
_entity_poly.entity_id
_entity_poly.type
_entity_poly.pdbx_seq_one_letter_code
_entity_poly.pdbx_strand_id
1 'polypeptide(L)'
;MQKSISLPSRQTTRMTLIRGKLGFYGHVGNAENRVVHGTDPLHDDELSDVLHESDFNQLGVEHSYDDQILKINMAEIGYFEVYQPSNCESEGYLQFILDEMTHYLK
;
A
#
# COMPACT_ATOMS: atom_id res chain seq x y z
N MET A 1 -17.20 -6.78 9.12
CA MET A 1 -16.11 -7.64 9.64
C MET A 1 -14.80 -7.07 9.11
N GLN A 2 -13.89 -6.57 9.96
CA GLN A 2 -12.62 -5.96 9.54
C GLN A 2 -11.74 -7.04 8.87
N LYS A 3 -11.36 -6.88 7.59
CA LYS A 3 -10.31 -7.71 6.97
C LYS A 3 -8.96 -7.15 7.43
N SER A 4 -8.34 -7.77 8.43
CA SER A 4 -6.97 -7.47 8.85
C SER A 4 -6.00 -8.36 8.09
N ILE A 5 -5.10 -7.78 7.30
CA ILE A 5 -3.97 -8.51 6.72
C ILE A 5 -2.92 -8.68 7.83
N SER A 6 -2.75 -9.90 8.31
CA SER A 6 -1.76 -10.27 9.32
C SER A 6 -0.42 -10.55 8.64
N LEU A 7 0.52 -9.60 8.69
CA LEU A 7 1.91 -9.84 8.32
C LEU A 7 2.69 -10.38 9.54
N PRO A 8 3.65 -11.32 9.33
CA PRO A 8 4.37 -11.96 10.43
C PRO A 8 5.18 -10.95 11.25
N SER A 9 5.13 -11.14 12.56
CA SER A 9 5.67 -10.26 13.59
C SER A 9 7.18 -10.01 13.48
N ARG A 10 7.57 -8.74 13.24
CA ARG A 10 8.73 -8.06 13.87
C ARG A 10 8.69 -6.57 13.49
N GLN A 11 8.66 -5.73 14.52
CA GLN A 11 8.39 -4.28 14.50
C GLN A 11 6.99 -3.93 13.96
N THR A 12 6.09 -3.53 14.86
CA THR A 12 4.77 -3.01 14.49
C THR A 12 4.95 -1.61 13.91
N THR A 13 5.46 -1.56 12.69
CA THR A 13 5.28 -0.40 11.82
C THR A 13 3.79 -0.29 11.54
N ARG A 14 3.17 0.82 11.96
CA ARG A 14 1.78 1.11 11.61
C ARG A 14 1.71 1.47 10.14
N MET A 15 1.60 0.46 9.28
CA MET A 15 1.18 0.66 7.90
C MET A 15 -0.29 1.04 7.95
N THR A 16 -0.57 2.32 7.79
CA THR A 16 -1.94 2.79 7.69
C THR A 16 -2.29 2.76 6.21
N LEU A 17 -3.47 2.23 5.92
CA LEU A 17 -4.04 2.27 4.58
C LEU A 17 -4.50 3.71 4.35
N ILE A 18 -3.86 4.44 3.44
CA ILE A 18 -4.14 5.86 3.29
C ILE A 18 -4.18 6.28 1.82
N ARG A 19 -4.94 7.36 1.59
CA ARG A 19 -5.07 8.17 0.36
C ARG A 19 -4.28 7.65 -0.83
N GLY A 20 -4.90 6.79 -1.61
CA GLY A 20 -4.17 6.18 -2.69
C GLY A 20 -4.91 5.08 -3.42
N LYS A 21 -4.08 4.26 -4.07
CA LYS A 21 -4.43 3.28 -5.07
C LYS A 21 -4.81 1.95 -4.39
N LEU A 22 -5.98 1.42 -4.71
CA LEU A 22 -6.37 0.05 -4.33
C LEU A 22 -6.66 -0.73 -5.61
N GLY A 23 -5.89 -1.80 -5.83
CA GLY A 23 -6.09 -2.71 -6.96
C GLY A 23 -6.82 -3.97 -6.52
N PHE A 24 -7.78 -4.41 -7.33
CA PHE A 24 -8.59 -5.58 -7.02
C PHE A 24 -9.08 -6.30 -8.28
N TYR A 25 -9.45 -7.57 -8.09
CA TYR A 25 -9.98 -8.47 -9.13
C TYR A 25 -11.04 -9.41 -8.54
N GLY A 26 -11.69 -10.22 -9.39
CA GLY A 26 -12.63 -11.25 -8.92
C GLY A 26 -14.09 -10.80 -8.72
N HIS A 27 -14.45 -9.55 -9.03
CA HIS A 27 -15.83 -9.07 -8.96
C HIS A 27 -16.57 -9.06 -10.31
N VAL A 28 -17.90 -9.15 -10.24
CA VAL A 28 -18.83 -9.29 -11.37
C VAL A 28 -18.58 -8.22 -12.45
N GLY A 29 -18.42 -8.68 -13.70
CA GLY A 29 -18.10 -7.86 -14.88
C GLY A 29 -16.96 -8.45 -15.72
N ASN A 30 -16.54 -7.75 -16.77
CA ASN A 30 -15.51 -8.22 -17.73
C ASN A 30 -14.09 -7.69 -17.47
N ALA A 31 -13.90 -6.84 -16.46
CA ALA A 31 -12.59 -6.27 -16.17
C ALA A 31 -11.78 -7.24 -15.29
N GLU A 32 -10.65 -7.71 -15.83
CA GLU A 32 -9.74 -8.66 -15.18
C GLU A 32 -8.91 -8.02 -14.05
N ASN A 33 -8.73 -6.70 -14.07
CA ASN A 33 -8.02 -5.93 -13.05
C ASN A 33 -8.60 -4.52 -12.95
N ARG A 34 -8.91 -4.07 -11.73
CA ARG A 34 -9.48 -2.74 -11.46
C ARG A 34 -8.63 -2.00 -10.45
N VAL A 35 -8.63 -0.68 -10.55
CA VAL A 35 -7.90 0.21 -9.64
C VAL A 35 -8.81 1.37 -9.25
N VAL A 36 -8.92 1.62 -7.95
CA VAL A 36 -9.58 2.81 -7.40
C VAL A 36 -8.52 3.72 -6.79
N HIS A 37 -8.72 5.03 -6.96
CA HIS A 37 -7.93 6.08 -6.31
C HIS A 37 -8.85 6.88 -5.39
N GLY A 38 -8.49 7.01 -4.12
CA GLY A 38 -9.33 7.74 -3.17
C GLY A 38 -8.74 7.87 -1.79
N THR A 39 -9.44 8.60 -0.92
CA THR A 39 -9.12 8.63 0.51
C THR A 39 -9.85 7.48 1.17
N ASP A 40 -9.10 6.49 1.66
CA ASP A 40 -9.65 5.36 2.41
C ASP A 40 -10.74 4.57 1.64
N PRO A 41 -10.43 4.04 0.45
CA PRO A 41 -11.42 3.36 -0.40
C PRO A 41 -12.05 2.12 0.24
N LEU A 42 -11.43 1.55 1.29
CA LEU A 42 -12.00 0.41 2.02
C LEU A 42 -13.18 0.79 2.92
N HIS A 43 -13.32 2.07 3.28
CA HIS A 43 -14.41 2.58 4.11
C HIS A 43 -15.37 3.46 3.30
N ASP A 44 -15.27 3.43 1.97
CA ASP A 44 -16.23 4.09 1.08
C ASP A 44 -17.47 3.21 0.91
N ASP A 45 -18.60 3.67 1.45
CA ASP A 45 -19.87 2.95 1.41
C ASP A 45 -20.33 2.64 -0.03
N GLU A 46 -19.99 3.49 -1.01
CA GLU A 46 -20.36 3.27 -2.41
C GLU A 46 -19.54 2.14 -3.05
N LEU A 47 -18.37 1.83 -2.50
CA LEU A 47 -17.46 0.79 -2.99
C LEU A 47 -17.51 -0.49 -2.16
N SER A 48 -18.16 -0.46 -0.99
CA SER A 48 -18.19 -1.57 -0.03
C SER A 48 -18.61 -2.89 -0.69
N ASP A 49 -19.71 -2.91 -1.44
CA ASP A 49 -20.24 -4.14 -2.05
C ASP A 49 -19.25 -4.74 -3.08
N VAL A 50 -18.66 -3.88 -3.92
CA VAL A 50 -17.68 -4.27 -4.93
C VAL A 50 -16.40 -4.83 -4.29
N LEU A 51 -15.88 -4.14 -3.28
CA LEU A 51 -14.62 -4.50 -2.65
C LEU A 51 -14.76 -5.68 -1.69
N HIS A 52 -15.95 -5.94 -1.15
CA HIS A 52 -16.17 -7.05 -0.23
C HIS A 52 -16.02 -8.41 -0.92
N GLU A 53 -16.50 -8.52 -2.15
CA GLU A 53 -16.45 -9.72 -3.00
C GLU A 53 -15.13 -9.86 -3.78
N SER A 54 -14.27 -8.86 -3.75
CA SER A 54 -13.02 -8.85 -4.52
C SER A 54 -11.82 -9.38 -3.73
N ASP A 55 -10.82 -9.84 -4.48
CA ASP A 55 -9.47 -10.05 -4.00
C ASP A 55 -8.59 -8.84 -4.32
N PHE A 56 -7.68 -8.49 -3.40
CA PHE A 56 -6.79 -7.33 -3.56
C PHE A 56 -5.43 -7.75 -4.13
N ASN A 57 -4.98 -7.05 -5.17
CA ASN A 57 -3.68 -7.30 -5.81
C ASN A 57 -2.71 -6.10 -5.73
N GLN A 58 -3.20 -4.91 -5.37
CA GLN A 58 -2.36 -3.73 -5.19
C GLN A 58 -2.85 -2.92 -3.99
N LEU A 59 -1.90 -2.38 -3.22
CA LEU A 59 -2.18 -1.61 -2.03
C LEU A 59 -1.28 -0.39 -1.93
N GLY A 60 -1.89 0.79 -1.89
CA GLY A 60 -1.28 2.03 -1.45
C GLY A 60 -1.27 2.10 0.08
N VAL A 61 -0.10 2.32 0.66
CA VAL A 61 0.10 2.48 2.11
C VAL A 61 0.92 3.72 2.36
N GLU A 62 0.76 4.29 3.56
CA GLU A 62 1.78 5.21 4.09
C GLU A 62 2.57 4.55 5.21
N HIS A 63 3.86 4.84 5.21
CA HIS A 63 4.85 4.32 6.13
C HIS A 63 5.56 5.50 6.81
N SER A 64 5.62 5.49 8.14
CA SER A 64 6.31 6.53 8.89
C SER A 64 7.78 6.16 9.10
N TYR A 65 8.70 7.04 8.70
CA TYR A 65 10.15 6.89 8.86
C TYR A 65 10.77 8.23 9.25
N ASP A 66 11.45 8.32 10.40
CA ASP A 66 12.11 9.56 10.90
C ASP A 66 11.27 10.84 10.70
N ASP A 67 10.04 10.85 11.26
CA ASP A 67 9.05 11.93 11.16
C ASP A 67 8.55 12.26 9.74
N GLN A 68 8.95 11.47 8.75
CA GLN A 68 8.46 11.55 7.36
C GLN A 68 7.36 10.55 7.11
N ILE A 69 6.47 10.91 6.19
CA ILE A 69 5.42 10.03 5.67
C ILE A 69 5.80 9.64 4.25
N LEU A 70 6.05 8.35 4.06
CA LEU A 70 6.38 7.76 2.77
C LEU A 70 5.17 7.09 2.18
N LYS A 71 4.92 7.36 0.90
CA LYS A 71 3.87 6.69 0.13
C LYS A 71 4.48 5.53 -0.62
N ILE A 72 3.87 4.36 -0.47
CA ILE A 72 4.32 3.12 -1.11
C ILE A 72 3.11 2.47 -1.79
N ASN A 73 3.23 2.13 -3.07
CA ASN A 73 2.33 1.18 -3.71
C ASN A 73 3.01 -0.18 -3.75
N MET A 74 2.30 -1.22 -3.31
CA MET A 74 2.77 -2.59 -3.31
C MET A 74 1.85 -3.42 -4.19
N ALA A 75 2.40 -4.29 -5.02
CA ALA A 75 1.65 -5.27 -5.78
C ALA A 75 1.95 -6.69 -5.28
N GLU A 76 0.96 -7.59 -5.40
CA GLU A 76 1.08 -9.00 -5.00
C GLU A 76 2.30 -9.71 -5.63
N ILE A 77 2.68 -9.29 -6.83
CA ILE A 77 3.85 -9.82 -7.57
C ILE A 77 5.22 -9.42 -6.97
N GLY A 78 5.23 -8.77 -5.80
CA GLY A 78 6.46 -8.29 -5.15
C GLY A 78 7.05 -7.04 -5.80
N TYR A 79 6.24 -6.29 -6.54
CA TYR A 79 6.63 -4.99 -7.10
C TYR A 79 6.24 -3.87 -6.15
N PHE A 80 7.14 -2.90 -5.97
CA PHE A 80 6.98 -1.77 -5.07
C PHE A 80 7.28 -0.46 -5.81
N GLU A 81 6.42 0.53 -5.66
CA GLU A 81 6.69 1.92 -6.02
C GLU A 81 6.80 2.71 -4.72
N VAL A 82 7.96 3.31 -4.49
CA VAL A 82 8.15 4.23 -3.38
C VAL A 82 8.24 5.64 -3.95
N TYR A 83 7.48 6.57 -3.39
CA TYR A 83 7.50 7.96 -3.80
C TYR A 83 8.40 8.77 -2.89
N GLN A 84 9.34 9.52 -3.47
CA GLN A 84 10.19 10.46 -2.74
C GLN A 84 9.32 11.57 -2.11
N PRO A 85 9.41 11.80 -0.79
CA PRO A 85 8.75 12.94 -0.15
C PRO A 85 9.30 14.26 -0.69
N SER A 86 8.44 15.26 -0.90
CA SER A 86 8.84 16.55 -1.49
C SER A 86 9.80 17.37 -0.61
N ASN A 87 9.91 17.02 0.67
CA ASN A 87 10.80 17.62 1.66
C ASN A 87 12.04 16.76 1.97
N CYS A 88 12.28 15.70 1.20
CA CYS A 88 13.43 14.82 1.37
C CYS A 88 14.42 15.02 0.22
N GLU A 89 15.67 15.32 0.56
CA GLU A 89 16.78 15.31 -0.40
C GLU A 89 17.02 13.90 -0.95
N SER A 90 17.50 13.80 -2.19
CA SER A 90 17.69 12.51 -2.88
C SER A 90 18.63 11.56 -2.12
N GLU A 91 19.62 12.08 -1.42
CA GLU A 91 20.54 11.28 -0.59
C GLU A 91 19.81 10.63 0.59
N GLY A 92 18.99 11.39 1.31
CA GLY A 92 18.17 10.85 2.41
C GLY A 92 17.15 9.83 1.93
N TYR A 93 16.58 10.04 0.75
CA TYR A 93 15.66 9.09 0.12
C TYR A 93 16.35 7.77 -0.25
N LEU A 94 17.55 7.82 -0.83
CA LEU A 94 18.33 6.62 -1.14
C LEU A 94 18.76 5.88 0.13
N GLN A 95 19.18 6.62 1.16
CA GLN A 95 19.55 6.02 2.45
C GLN A 95 18.36 5.29 3.07
N PHE A 96 17.16 5.88 3.04
CA PHE A 96 15.92 5.20 3.43
C PHE A 96 15.70 3.88 2.68
N ILE A 97 15.80 3.90 1.34
CA ILE A 97 15.60 2.68 0.53
C ILE A 97 16.61 1.61 0.95
N LEU A 98 17.87 1.99 1.19
CA LEU A 98 18.88 1.06 1.68
C LEU A 98 18.52 0.54 3.07
N ASP A 99 18.19 1.41 4.01
CA ASP A 99 17.90 1.03 5.40
C ASP A 99 16.69 0.09 5.48
N GLU A 100 15.60 0.35 4.77
CA GLU A 100 14.43 -0.52 4.80
C GLU A 100 14.59 -1.79 3.94
N MET A 101 15.13 -1.68 2.72
CA MET A 101 15.09 -2.80 1.76
C MET A 101 16.24 -3.78 1.95
N THR A 102 17.41 -3.33 2.40
CA THR A 102 18.59 -4.22 2.51
C THR A 102 18.40 -5.34 3.52
N HIS A 103 17.57 -5.14 4.54
CA HIS A 103 17.20 -6.20 5.49
C HIS A 103 16.51 -7.41 4.83
N TYR A 104 15.94 -7.23 3.64
CA TYR A 104 15.26 -8.28 2.87
C TYR A 104 16.10 -8.85 1.73
N LEU A 105 17.23 -8.21 1.40
CA LEU A 105 18.18 -8.71 0.43
C LEU A 105 19.07 -9.76 1.10
N LYS A 106 18.99 -11.00 0.63
CA LYS A 106 19.91 -12.09 1.02
C LYS A 106 21.18 -12.07 0.20
#